data_AF-A0A6V7I7Y8-F1
#
_entry.id   AF-A0A6V7I7Y8-F1
#
_cell.length_a   1.000
_cell.length_b   1.000
_cell.length_c   1.000
_cell.angle_alpha   90.00
_cell.angle_beta   90.00
_cell.angle_gamma   90.00
#
_symmetry.space_group_name_H-M   'P 1'
#
loop_
_entity.id
_entity.type
_entity.pdbx_description
1 polymer ?
#
loop_
_entity_poly.entity_id
_entity_poly.type
_entity_poly.pdbx_seq_one_letter_code
_entity_poly.pdbx_strand_id
1 'polypeptide(L)' 'GSRYKLTYDGMHHLDIPKTRQYDHGKVEVVARNSLGETRCETTLIVKQRSDDYRGVLKNAPR' A
#
# COMPACT_ATOMS: atom_id res chain seq x y z
N GLY A 1 2.82 11.38 -11.19
CA GLY A 1 1.59 11.22 -10.41
C GLY A 1 1.90 10.38 -9.19
N SER A 2 1.50 10.81 -8.00
CA SER A 2 1.69 10.02 -6.77
C SER A 2 1.08 8.63 -6.94
N ARG A 3 1.85 7.60 -6.61
CA ARG A 3 1.38 6.22 -6.66
C ARG A 3 0.33 5.95 -5.58
N TYR A 4 0.45 6.63 -4.45
CA TYR A 4 -0.50 6.57 -3.35
C TYR A 4 -1.54 7.67 -3.51
N LYS A 5 -2.80 7.32 -3.30
CA LYS A 5 -3.91 8.27 -3.32
C LYS A 5 -4.57 8.29 -1.95
N LEU A 6 -4.68 9.47 -1.35
CA LEU A 6 -5.44 9.68 -0.13
C LEU A 6 -6.75 10.37 -0.51
N THR A 7 -7.88 9.82 -0.07
CA THR A 7 -9.21 10.43 -0.25
C THR A 7 -9.94 10.57 1.08
N TYR A 8 -10.94 11.45 1.11
CA TYR A 8 -11.76 11.72 2.28
C TYR A 8 -13.22 11.90 1.86
N ASP A 9 -14.09 11.09 2.43
CA ASP A 9 -15.54 11.09 2.21
C ASP A 9 -16.34 11.04 3.53
N GLY A 10 -15.66 11.31 4.65
CA GLY A 10 -16.13 11.02 6.00
C GLY A 10 -15.19 10.05 6.74
N MET A 11 -14.44 9.23 6.00
CA MET A 11 -13.30 8.46 6.49
C MET A 11 -12.06 8.72 5.61
N HIS A 12 -10.86 8.52 6.15
CA HIS A 12 -9.63 8.62 5.37
C HIS A 12 -9.33 7.29 4.66
N HIS A 13 -9.19 7.34 3.34
CA HIS A 13 -8.89 6.18 2.50
C HIS A 13 -7.52 6.29 1.85
N LEU A 14 -6.64 5.31 2.10
CA LEU A 14 -5.34 5.18 1.46
C LEU A 14 -5.40 4.09 0.38
N ASP A 15 -5.39 4.50 -0.89
CA ASP A 15 -5.37 3.59 -2.03
C ASP A 15 -3.95 3.35 -2.53
N ILE A 16 -3.57 2.07 -2.62
CA ILE A 16 -2.30 1.61 -3.20
C ILE A 16 -2.61 0.80 -4.47
N PRO A 17 -2.75 1.45 -5.65
CA PRO A 17 -3.02 0.78 -6.89
C PRO A 17 -1.87 -0.14 -7.30
N LYS A 18 -2.21 -1.38 -7.67
CA LYS A 18 -1.28 -2.43 -8.12
C LYS A 18 -0.12 -2.59 -7.13
N THR A 19 -0.39 -3.09 -5.93
CA THR A 19 0.62 -3.36 -4.90
C THR A 19 1.78 -4.21 -5.46
N ARG A 20 3.00 -3.87 -5.05
CA ARG A 20 4.25 -4.52 -5.42
C ARG A 20 5.02 -4.86 -4.15
N GLN A 21 6.01 -5.75 -4.26
CA GLN A 21 6.82 -6.19 -3.11
C GLN A 21 7.48 -5.03 -2.35
N TYR A 22 7.80 -3.93 -3.02
CA TYR A 22 8.41 -2.77 -2.38
C TYR A 22 7.41 -1.86 -1.64
N ASP A 23 6.10 -2.15 -1.69
CA ASP A 23 5.11 -1.52 -0.81
C ASP A 23 4.99 -2.25 0.54
N HIS A 24 5.69 -3.38 0.70
CA HIS A 24 5.73 -4.10 1.97
C HIS A 24 6.40 -3.22 3.03
N GLY A 25 5.78 -3.10 4.19
CA GLY A 25 6.37 -2.37 5.30
C GLY A 25 5.35 -1.88 6.32
N LYS A 26 5.82 -0.97 7.17
CA LYS A 26 5.00 -0.34 8.20
C LYS A 26 4.26 0.85 7.62
N VAL A 27 2.95 0.89 7.84
CA VAL A 27 2.06 2.00 7.52
C VAL A 27 1.68 2.67 8.84
N GLU A 28 2.05 3.93 9.01
CA GLU A 28 1.71 4.74 10.18
C GLU A 28 0.71 5.83 9.78
N VAL A 29 -0.36 5.95 10.57
CA VAL A 29 -1.38 6.98 10.44
C VAL A 29 -1.24 7.93 11.62
N VAL A 30 -1.05 9.21 11.33
CA VAL A 30 -0.94 10.27 12.33
C VAL A 30 -2.12 11.22 12.15
N ALA A 31 -3.05 11.21 13.10
CA ALA A 31 -4.15 12.16 13.16
C ALA A 31 -3.76 13.31 14.09
N ARG A 32 -3.71 14.54 13.59
CA ARG A 32 -3.33 15.74 14.36
C ARG A 32 -4.43 16.78 14.32
N ASN A 33 -4.72 17.38 15.47
CA ASN A 33 -5.58 18.55 15.60
C ASN A 33 -4.92 19.58 16.54
N SER A 34 -5.64 20.67 16.86
CA SER A 34 -5.16 21.71 17.77
C SER A 34 -4.97 21.27 19.22
N LEU A 35 -5.56 20.14 19.62
CA LEU A 35 -5.56 19.62 20.99
C LEU A 35 -4.54 18.49 21.20
N GLY A 36 -4.00 17.92 20.12
CA GLY A 36 -3.00 16.86 20.20
C GLY A 36 -2.85 16.03 18.92
N GLU A 37 -2.19 14.89 19.06
CA GLU A 37 -2.04 13.91 18.00
C GLU A 37 -2.31 12.49 18.50
N THR A 38 -2.79 11.64 17.60
CA THR A 38 -2.97 10.19 17.82
C THR A 38 -2.27 9.44 16.69
N ARG A 39 -1.64 8.32 17.03
CA ARG A 39 -0.87 7.50 16.09
C ARG A 39 -1.41 6.07 16.08
N CYS A 40 -1.47 5.49 14.91
CA CYS A 40 -1.80 4.08 14.71
C CYS A 40 -0.83 3.49 13.69
N GLU A 41 -0.31 2.31 13.94
CA GLU A 41 0.58 1.62 13.01
C GLU A 41 0.01 0.26 12.61
N THR A 42 0.26 -0.14 11.37
CA THR A 42 -0.09 -1.46 10.84
C THR A 42 1.00 -1.94 9.87
N THR A 43 1.13 -3.25 9.71
CA THR A 43 2.14 -3.85 8.82
C THR A 43 1.47 -4.36 7.55
N LEU A 44 1.83 -3.79 6.42
CA LEU A 44 1.36 -4.23 5.10
C LEU A 44 2.27 -5.34 4.56
N ILE A 45 1.73 -6.56 4.45
CA ILE A 45 2.44 -7.71 3.89
C ILE A 45 1.98 -7.95 2.45
N VAL A 46 2.81 -7.61 1.47
CA VAL A 46 2.54 -7.90 0.05
C VAL A 46 3.13 -9.25 -0.34
N LYS A 47 2.27 -10.24 -0.57
CA LYS A 47 2.67 -11.55 -1.11
C LYS A 47 2.42 -11.59 -2.60
N GLN A 48 3.40 -12.06 -3.38
CA GLN A 48 3.17 -12.35 -4.79
C GLN A 48 2.12 -13.45 -4.91
N ARG A 49 1.22 -13.27 -5.88
CA ARG A 49 0.20 -14.27 -6.21
C ARG A 49 0.93 -15.48 -6.80
N SER A 50 0.85 -16.63 -6.12
CA SER A 50 1.57 -17.85 -6.50
C SER A 50 0.98 -18.55 -7.74
N ASP A 51 -0.26 -18.23 -8.12
CA ASP A 51 -1.01 -18.79 -9.24
C ASP A 51 -0.92 -17.96 -10.54
N ASP A 52 -0.28 -16.78 -10.51
CA ASP A 52 -0.15 -15.91 -11.70
C ASP A 52 1.16 -16.17 -12.47
N TYR A 53 1.19 -17.29 -13.21
CA TYR A 53 2.31 -17.68 -14.09
C TYR A 53 2.63 -16.67 -15.21
N ARG A 54 1.77 -15.65 -15.43
CA ARG A 54 2.01 -14.56 -16.40
C ARG A 54 3.26 -13.74 -16.08
N GLY A 55 3.66 -13.66 -14.81
CA GLY A 55 4.91 -13.02 -14.42
C GLY A 55 6.15 -13.84 -14.77
N VAL A 56 6.05 -15.17 -14.68
CA VAL A 56 7.12 -16.13 -14.98
C VAL A 56 7.37 -16.21 -16.48
N LEU A 57 6.30 -16.23 -17.29
CA LEU A 57 6.37 -16.34 -18.75
C LEU A 57 6.93 -15.09 -19.45
N LYS A 58 6.97 -13.93 -18.79
CA LYS A 58 7.59 -12.71 -19.34
C LYS A 58 9.12 -12.70 -19.26
N ASN A 59 9.69 -13.56 -18.42
CA ASN A 59 11.15 -13.68 -18.22
C ASN A 59 11.73 -14.93 -18.90
N ALA A 60 10.97 -15.61 -19.77
CA ALA A 60 11.51 -16.70 -20.56
C ALA A 60 12.59 -16.16 -21.51
N PRO A 61 13.83 -16.66 -21.44
CA PRO A 61 14.86 -16.27 -22.39
C PRO A 61 14.40 -16.65 -23.80
N ARG A 62 14.62 -15.76 -24.77
CA ARG A 62 14.41 -16.03 -26.19
C ARG A 62 15.37 -17.10 -26.69
#